data_AF-A0A177CQR0-F1
#
_entry.id   AF-A0A177CQR0-F1
#
_cell.length_a   1.000
_cell.length_b   1.000
_cell.length_c   1.000
_cell.angle_alpha   90.00
_cell.angle_beta   90.00
_cell.angle_gamma   90.00
#
_symmetry.space_group_name_H-M   'P 1'
#
loop_
_entity.id
_entity.type
_entity.pdbx_description
1 polymer ?
#
loop_
_entity_poly.entity_id
_entity_poly.type
_entity_poly.pdbx_seq_one_letter_code
_entity_poly.pdbx_strand_id
1 'polypeptide(L)' 'PSSFLSERWLPTDHTDRPVVTLSDKPDVFLPFGSGPKACIGKSIALVEIKLIPARLVARLVWRFNFEL' A
#
# COMPACT_ATOMS: atom_id res chain seq x y z
N PRO A 1 -0.51 16.43 0.13
CA PRO A 1 0.50 15.35 0.16
C PRO A 1 1.07 15.03 1.56
N SER A 2 0.87 15.90 2.57
CA SER A 2 1.38 15.70 3.94
C SER A 2 0.52 14.79 4.83
N SER A 3 -0.68 14.41 4.39
CA SER A 3 -1.56 13.49 5.09
C SER A 3 -1.48 12.08 4.51
N PHE A 4 -1.55 11.08 5.39
CA PHE A 4 -1.70 9.68 4.99
C PHE A 4 -3.16 9.41 4.59
N LEU A 5 -3.37 8.99 3.34
CA LEU A 5 -4.68 8.68 2.77
C LEU A 5 -4.57 7.36 2.00
N SER A 6 -4.96 6.25 2.63
CA SER A 6 -4.89 4.91 2.05
C SER A 6 -5.79 4.76 0.83
N GLU A 7 -6.95 5.38 0.86
CA GLU A 7 -8.04 5.30 -0.11
C GLU A 7 -7.67 5.96 -1.45
N ARG A 8 -6.58 6.74 -1.48
CA ARG A 8 -6.02 7.36 -2.69
C ARG A 8 -5.77 6.35 -3.81
N TRP A 9 -5.38 5.13 -3.44
CA TRP A 9 -4.98 4.08 -4.39
C TRP A 9 -6.15 3.23 -4.90
N LEU A 10 -7.39 3.55 -4.51
CA LEU A 10 -8.58 2.85 -5.00
C LEU A 10 -8.87 3.19 -6.47
N PRO A 11 -9.62 2.33 -7.19
CA PRO A 11 -10.13 2.63 -8.53
C PRO A 11 -10.88 3.97 -8.59
N THR A 12 -10.89 4.61 -9.77
CA THR A 12 -11.51 5.94 -9.95
C THR A 12 -13.03 5.93 -9.75
N ASP A 13 -13.65 4.77 -9.94
CA ASP A 13 -15.08 4.49 -9.77
C ASP A 13 -15.44 4.04 -8.35
N HIS A 14 -14.47 3.90 -7.44
CA HIS A 14 -14.72 3.47 -6.08
C HIS A 14 -15.34 4.57 -5.23
N THR A 15 -16.42 4.26 -4.50
CA THR A 15 -17.17 5.22 -3.67
C THR A 15 -16.29 5.91 -2.62
N ASP A 16 -15.40 5.15 -2.01
CA ASP A 16 -14.55 5.63 -0.91
C ASP A 16 -13.32 6.41 -1.37
N ARG A 17 -13.10 6.55 -2.70
CA ARG A 17 -11.95 7.29 -3.21
C ARG A 17 -12.16 8.80 -2.99
N PRO A 18 -11.23 9.51 -2.31
CA PRO A 18 -11.39 10.94 -2.11
C PRO A 18 -11.30 11.72 -3.42
N VAL A 19 -12.30 12.56 -3.70
CA VAL A 19 -12.41 13.37 -4.93
C VAL A 19 -11.14 14.22 -5.18
N VAL A 20 -10.50 14.68 -4.09
CA VAL A 20 -9.23 15.45 -4.13
C VAL A 20 -8.06 14.68 -4.77
N THR A 21 -8.13 13.35 -4.86
CA THR A 21 -7.07 12.49 -5.43
C THR A 21 -7.31 12.08 -6.89
N LEU A 22 -8.41 12.51 -7.51
CA LEU A 22 -8.74 12.11 -8.88
C LEU A 22 -7.81 12.73 -9.94
N SER A 23 -7.23 13.89 -9.64
CA SER A 23 -6.26 14.57 -10.51
C SER A 23 -4.82 14.12 -10.29
N ASP A 24 -4.56 13.18 -9.36
CA ASP A 24 -3.22 12.67 -9.11
C ASP A 24 -2.71 11.86 -10.31
N LYS A 25 -1.39 11.95 -10.57
CA LYS A 25 -0.70 11.13 -11.56
C LYS A 25 -0.06 9.94 -10.85
N PRO A 26 -0.65 8.73 -10.86
CA PRO A 26 -0.12 7.59 -10.10
C PRO A 26 1.29 7.17 -10.54
N ASP A 27 1.64 7.39 -11.81
CA ASP A 27 2.92 6.99 -12.40
C ASP A 27 4.14 7.72 -11.81
N VAL A 28 3.94 8.84 -11.11
CA VAL A 28 5.02 9.57 -10.44
C VAL A 28 5.47 8.88 -9.14
N PHE A 29 4.69 7.92 -8.64
CA PHE A 29 5.03 7.16 -7.45
C PHE A 29 5.97 6.01 -7.79
N LEU A 30 7.27 6.28 -7.67
CA LEU A 30 8.35 5.37 -8.04
C LEU A 30 9.22 4.99 -6.81
N PRO A 31 8.66 4.33 -5.79
CA PRO A 31 9.38 4.03 -4.54
C PRO A 31 10.57 3.08 -4.73
N PHE A 32 10.60 2.34 -5.84
CA PHE A 32 11.68 1.42 -6.21
C PHE A 32 12.54 1.95 -7.37
N GLY A 33 12.37 3.22 -7.73
CA GLY A 33 12.97 3.83 -8.91
C GLY A 33 12.37 3.32 -10.23
N SER A 34 12.93 3.84 -11.32
CA SER A 34 12.56 3.50 -12.70
C SER A 34 13.81 3.38 -13.58
N GLY A 35 13.75 2.56 -14.63
CA GLY A 35 14.85 2.39 -15.58
C GLY A 35 15.92 1.38 -15.14
N PRO A 36 17.12 1.42 -15.74
CA PRO A 36 18.15 0.39 -15.58
C PRO A 36 18.77 0.33 -14.18
N LYS A 37 18.50 1.32 -13.32
CA LYS A 37 18.95 1.39 -11.93
C LYS A 37 17.80 1.24 -10.93
N ALA A 38 16.64 0.77 -11.38
CA ALA A 38 15.55 0.42 -10.48
C ALA A 38 15.95 -0.73 -9.53
N CYS A 39 15.29 -0.80 -8.38
CA CYS A 39 15.56 -1.81 -7.36
C CYS A 39 15.32 -3.22 -7.91
N ILE A 40 16.39 -4.02 -7.99
CA ILE A 40 16.32 -5.44 -8.38
C ILE A 40 15.48 -6.27 -7.39
N GLY A 41 15.43 -5.85 -6.13
CA GLY A 41 14.68 -6.50 -5.06
C GLY A 41 13.21 -6.10 -4.97
N LYS A 42 12.66 -5.33 -5.92
CA LYS A 42 11.27 -4.84 -5.88
C LYS A 42 10.24 -5.95 -5.64
N SER A 43 10.41 -7.10 -6.30
CA SER A 43 9.50 -8.24 -6.14
C SER A 43 9.51 -8.79 -4.70
N ILE A 44 10.71 -9.03 -4.17
CA ILE A 44 10.92 -9.54 -2.80
C ILE A 44 10.37 -8.54 -1.79
N ALA A 45 10.71 -7.26 -1.93
CA ALA A 45 10.24 -6.20 -1.04
C ALA A 45 8.70 -6.13 -1.01
N LEU A 46 8.03 -6.20 -2.17
CA LEU A 46 6.57 -6.18 -2.23
C LEU A 46 5.92 -7.40 -1.57
N VAL A 47 6.58 -8.57 -1.62
CA VAL A 47 6.11 -9.78 -0.92
C VAL A 47 6.28 -9.60 0.58
N GLU A 48 7.44 -9.17 1.05
CA GLU A 48 7.72 -8.95 2.47
C GLU A 48 6.80 -7.90 3.09
N ILE A 49 6.58 -6.77 2.40
CA ILE A 49 5.65 -5.70 2.82
C ILE A 49 4.23 -6.24 3.04
N LYS A 50 3.81 -7.29 2.33
CA LYS A 50 2.50 -7.92 2.52
C LYS A 50 2.52 -8.99 3.61
N LEU A 51 3.53 -9.86 3.59
CA LEU A 51 3.59 -11.02 4.47
C LEU A 51 3.88 -10.64 5.94
N ILE A 52 4.75 -9.67 6.18
CA ILE A 52 5.11 -9.23 7.54
C ILE A 52 3.87 -8.72 8.30
N PRO A 53 3.11 -7.72 7.81
CA PRO A 53 1.93 -7.24 8.51
C PRO A 53 0.81 -8.29 8.55
N ALA A 54 0.61 -9.08 7.50
CA ALA A 54 -0.38 -10.17 7.54
C ALA A 54 -0.07 -11.18 8.66
N ARG A 55 1.19 -11.57 8.82
CA ARG A 55 1.64 -12.43 9.92
C ARG A 55 1.49 -11.77 11.28
N LEU A 56 1.80 -10.48 11.37
CA LEU A 56 1.64 -9.71 12.60
C LEU A 56 0.17 -9.65 13.04
N VAL A 57 -0.72 -9.26 12.13
CA VAL A 57 -2.17 -9.18 12.37
C VAL A 57 -2.71 -10.54 12.75
N ALA A 58 -2.38 -11.61 12.02
CA ALA A 58 -2.81 -12.96 12.36
C ALA A 58 -2.38 -13.35 13.79
N ARG A 59 -1.12 -13.08 14.17
CA ARG A 59 -0.65 -13.38 15.52
C ARG A 59 -1.33 -12.54 16.59
N LEU A 60 -1.60 -11.26 16.30
CA LEU A 60 -2.30 -10.37 17.22
C LEU A 60 -3.73 -10.82 17.44
N VAL A 61 -4.49 -11.11 16.37
CA VAL A 61 -5.86 -11.65 16.42
C VAL A 61 -5.91 -12.91 17.27
N TRP A 62 -5.02 -13.87 17.01
CA TRP A 62 -4.97 -15.12 17.76
C TRP A 62 -4.55 -14.96 19.23
N ARG A 63 -3.63 -14.03 19.52
CA ARG A 63 -3.09 -13.88 20.89
C ARG A 63 -4.02 -13.07 21.79
N PHE A 64 -4.68 -12.06 21.24
CA PHE A 64 -5.48 -11.12 22.01
C PHE A 64 -6.98 -11.33 21.85
N ASN A 65 -7.41 -12.37 21.10
CA ASN A 65 -8.81 -12.69 20.84
C ASN A 65 -9.60 -11.43 20.46
N PHE A 66 -9.07 -10.69 19.47
CA PHE A 66 -9.75 -9.51 18.96
C PHE A 66 -11.12 -9.94 18.42
N GLU A 67 -12.20 -9.51 19.07
CA GLU A 67 -13.54 -9.60 18.50
C GLU A 67 -13.59 -8.63 17.31
N LEU A 68 -13.64 -9.20 16.11
CA LEU A 68 -13.73 -8.50 14.83
C LEU A 68 -15.18 -8.18 14.48
#